data_AF-X1BHZ6-F1
#
_entry.id   AF-X1BHZ6-F1
#
_cell.length_a   1.000
_cell.length_b   1.000
_cell.length_c   1.000
_cell.angle_alpha   90.00
_cell.angle_beta   90.00
_cell.angle_gamma   90.00
#
_symmetry.space_group_name_H-M   'P 1'
#
loop_
_entity.id
_entity.type
_entity.pdbx_description
1 polymer ?
#
loop_
_entity_poly.entity_id
_entity_poly.type
_entity_poly.pdbx_seq_one_letter_code
_entity_poly.pdbx_strand_id
1 'polypeptide(L)'
;MKEEISKLLKILFLVHFFVAVIFGLTFLVVVEYYVSITGWPYLDPVTGRVLGSVFLGLAVASLLAWRETKWHHVKIIVQMEITWLALG
;
A
#
# COMPACT_ATOMS: atom_id res chain seq x y z
N MET A 1 22.12 -15.96 -3.05
CA MET A 1 20.99 -15.16 -2.50
C MET A 1 20.00 -16.17 -1.93
N LYS A 2 19.33 -15.91 -0.79
CA LYS A 2 18.25 -16.81 -0.36
C LYS A 2 17.19 -16.84 -1.45
N GLU A 3 16.85 -18.03 -1.94
CA GLU A 3 15.80 -18.20 -2.94
C GLU A 3 14.42 -17.98 -2.34
N GLU A 4 14.28 -18.19 -1.03
CA GLU A 4 13.03 -18.03 -0.30
C GLU A 4 12.95 -16.70 0.45
N ILE A 5 11.72 -16.19 0.57
CA ILE A 5 11.42 -14.99 1.34
C ILE A 5 11.49 -15.24 2.85
N SER A 6 11.94 -14.23 3.60
CA SER A 6 12.02 -14.32 5.05
C SER A 6 10.63 -14.28 5.71
N LYS A 7 10.51 -14.85 6.91
CA LYS A 7 9.29 -14.75 7.73
C LYS A 7 8.93 -13.29 8.01
N LEU A 8 9.93 -12.45 8.25
CA LEU A 8 9.72 -11.01 8.47
C LEU A 8 9.11 -10.35 7.23
N LEU A 9 9.62 -10.65 6.02
CA LEU A 9 9.08 -10.07 4.79
C LEU A 9 7.62 -10.51 4.55
N LYS A 10 7.26 -11.75 4.87
CA LYS A 10 5.85 -12.18 4.85
C LYS A 10 4.98 -11.36 5.80
N ILE A 11 5.44 -11.15 7.04
CA ILE A 11 4.70 -10.34 8.01
C ILE A 11 4.55 -8.90 7.49
N LEU A 12 5.61 -8.32 6.92
CA LEU A 12 5.59 -6.97 6.35
C LEU A 12 4.57 -6.84 5.21
N PHE A 13 4.52 -7.79 4.26
CA PHE A 13 3.49 -7.77 3.22
C PHE A 13 2.07 -7.80 3.77
N LEU A 14 1.83 -8.60 4.82
CA LEU A 14 0.51 -8.69 5.43
C LEU A 14 0.14 -7.39 6.18
N VAL A 15 1.07 -6.80 6.93
CA VAL A 15 0.87 -5.50 7.58
C VAL A 15 0.62 -4.43 6.53
N HIS A 16 1.44 -4.37 5.49
CA HIS A 16 1.30 -3.40 4.41
C HIS A 16 -0.05 -3.54 3.70
N PHE A 17 -0.51 -4.77 3.43
CA PHE A 17 -1.85 -5.03 2.90
C PHE A 17 -2.95 -4.36 3.75
N PHE A 18 -2.99 -4.61 5.06
CA PHE A 18 -4.04 -4.05 5.91
C PHE A 18 -3.95 -2.52 6.01
N VAL A 19 -2.75 -1.98 6.16
CA VAL A 19 -2.54 -0.52 6.21
C VAL A 19 -3.00 0.13 4.90
N ALA A 20 -2.58 -0.42 3.76
CA ALA A 20 -2.93 0.10 2.45
C ALA A 20 -4.43 -0.05 2.14
N VAL A 21 -5.11 -1.11 2.62
CA VAL A 21 -6.57 -1.20 2.53
C VAL A 21 -7.26 -0.12 3.36
N ILE A 22 -6.83 0.10 4.61
CA ILE A 22 -7.44 1.10 5.49
C ILE A 22 -7.32 2.50 4.88
N PHE A 23 -6.11 2.90 4.49
CA PHE A 23 -5.90 4.20 3.85
C PHE A 23 -6.52 4.28 2.45
N GLY A 24 -6.44 3.20 1.67
CA GLY A 24 -7.03 3.12 0.34
C GLY A 24 -8.53 3.33 0.36
N LEU A 25 -9.26 2.64 1.25
CA LEU A 25 -10.70 2.83 1.42
C LEU A 25 -11.04 4.21 1.97
N THR A 26 -10.24 4.71 2.93
CA THR A 26 -10.45 6.04 3.51
C THR A 26 -10.37 7.12 2.43
N PHE A 27 -9.32 7.12 1.62
CA PHE A 27 -9.12 8.12 0.57
C PHE A 27 -10.00 7.89 -0.67
N LEU A 28 -10.39 6.65 -0.97
CA LEU A 28 -11.26 6.35 -2.11
C LEU A 28 -12.73 6.66 -1.85
N VAL A 29 -13.22 6.43 -0.63
CA VAL A 29 -14.67 6.48 -0.34
C VAL A 29 -15.05 7.69 0.53
N VAL A 30 -14.19 8.09 1.47
CA VAL A 30 -14.54 9.04 2.53
C VAL A 30 -13.47 10.12 2.74
N VAL A 31 -12.83 10.58 1.66
CA VAL A 31 -11.77 11.61 1.74
C VAL A 31 -12.27 12.93 2.33
N GLU A 32 -13.50 13.32 2.05
CA GLU A 32 -14.13 14.53 2.59
C GLU A 32 -14.25 14.46 4.13
N TYR A 33 -14.59 13.27 4.65
CA TYR A 33 -14.65 13.01 6.07
C TYR A 33 -13.25 13.01 6.70
N TYR A 34 -12.27 12.40 6.04
CA TYR A 34 -10.88 12.43 6.50
C TYR A 34 -10.36 13.87 6.63
N VAL A 35 -10.61 14.72 5.63
CA VAL A 35 -10.19 16.13 5.63
C VAL A 35 -10.89 16.90 6.77
N SER A 36 -12.19 16.68 6.99
CA SER A 36 -12.94 17.41 8.02
C SER A 36 -12.50 17.07 9.45
N ILE A 37 -12.15 15.81 9.74
CA ILE A 37 -11.71 15.40 11.08
C ILE A 37 -10.24 15.72 11.37
N THR A 38 -9.41 15.78 10.33
CA THR A 38 -7.97 16.08 10.48
C THR A 38 -7.67 17.58 10.41
N GLY A 39 -8.62 18.39 9.94
CA GLY A 39 -8.41 19.81 9.69
C GLY A 39 -7.46 20.07 8.52
N TRP A 40 -7.32 19.12 7.60
CA TRP A 40 -6.42 19.25 6.46
C TRP A 40 -6.86 20.45 5.58
N PRO A 41 -5.96 21.37 5.21
CA PRO A 41 -6.35 22.65 4.62
C PRO A 41 -6.82 22.56 3.15
N TYR A 42 -6.64 21.42 2.49
CA TYR A 42 -6.97 21.23 1.08
C TYR A 42 -7.98 20.11 0.87
N LEU A 43 -9.14 20.42 0.26
CA LEU A 43 -10.09 19.41 -0.17
C LEU A 43 -10.03 19.24 -1.69
N ASP A 44 -9.37 18.18 -2.14
CA ASP A 44 -9.44 17.71 -3.53
C ASP A 44 -9.87 16.23 -3.55
N PRO A 45 -11.17 15.96 -3.74
CA PRO A 45 -11.69 14.61 -3.79
C PRO A 45 -11.16 13.79 -4.98
N VAL A 46 -10.81 14.44 -6.09
CA VAL A 46 -10.31 13.73 -7.28
C VAL A 46 -8.93 13.17 -6.98
N THR A 47 -8.01 14.03 -6.53
CA THR A 47 -6.65 13.60 -6.15
C THR A 47 -6.68 12.59 -5.00
N GLY A 48 -7.53 12.82 -3.99
CA GLY A 48 -7.72 11.89 -2.89
C GLY A 48 -8.14 10.49 -3.35
N ARG A 49 -9.13 10.40 -4.24
CA ARG A 49 -9.62 9.11 -4.76
C ARG A 49 -8.58 8.41 -5.63
N VAL A 50 -7.81 9.17 -6.41
CA VAL A 50 -6.66 8.62 -7.16
C VAL A 50 -5.65 8.01 -6.19
N LEU A 51 -5.26 8.72 -5.13
CA LEU A 51 -4.36 8.20 -4.11
C LEU A 51 -4.93 6.95 -3.41
N GLY A 52 -6.23 6.95 -3.10
CA GLY A 52 -6.93 5.77 -2.57
C GLY A 52 -6.85 4.57 -3.50
N SER A 53 -7.03 4.78 -4.82
CA SER A 53 -6.90 3.71 -5.82
C SER A 53 -5.47 3.15 -5.91
N VAL A 54 -4.46 4.00 -5.77
CA VAL A 54 -3.05 3.59 -5.74
C VAL A 54 -2.79 2.70 -4.51
N PHE A 55 -3.25 3.10 -3.32
CA PHE A 55 -3.09 2.28 -2.12
C PHE A 55 -3.81 0.93 -2.23
N LEU A 56 -5.01 0.88 -2.81
CA LEU A 56 -5.67 -0.41 -3.04
C LEU A 56 -4.92 -1.29 -4.05
N GLY A 57 -4.35 -0.71 -5.11
CA GLY A 57 -3.47 -1.42 -6.04
C GLY A 57 -2.24 -1.99 -5.34
N LEU A 58 -1.59 -1.20 -4.48
CA LEU A 58 -0.47 -1.64 -3.66
C LEU A 58 -0.88 -2.73 -2.67
N ALA A 59 -2.07 -2.61 -2.05
CA ALA A 59 -2.58 -3.65 -1.15
C ALA A 59 -2.71 -5.00 -1.88
N VAL A 60 -3.32 -5.01 -3.07
CA VAL A 60 -3.43 -6.23 -3.88
C VAL A 60 -2.04 -6.79 -4.21
N ALA A 61 -1.08 -5.93 -4.58
CA ALA A 61 0.30 -6.36 -4.85
C ALA A 61 0.94 -7.02 -3.61
N SER A 62 0.79 -6.43 -2.41
CA SER A 62 1.32 -7.01 -1.17
C SER A 62 0.61 -8.32 -0.80
N LEU A 63 -0.70 -8.43 -1.03
CA LEU A 63 -1.43 -9.69 -0.80
C LEU A 63 -0.93 -10.81 -1.72
N LEU A 64 -0.68 -10.49 -3.00
CA LEU A 64 -0.10 -11.44 -3.95
C LEU A 64 1.32 -11.83 -3.54
N ALA A 65 2.14 -10.86 -3.13
CA ALA A 65 3.51 -11.09 -2.69
C ALA A 65 3.60 -11.92 -1.38
N TRP A 66 2.65 -11.74 -0.46
CA TRP A 66 2.55 -12.53 0.78
C TRP A 66 2.32 -14.02 0.52
N ARG A 67 1.56 -14.36 -0.53
CA ARG A 67 1.25 -15.75 -0.92
C ARG A 67 2.43 -16.48 -1.56
N GLU A 68 3.45 -15.75 -1.97
CA GLU A 68 4.62 -16.29 -2.62
C GLU A 68 5.65 -16.82 -1.61
N THR A 69 6.55 -17.69 -2.06
CA THR A 69 7.66 -18.19 -1.26
C THR A 69 9.01 -17.80 -1.85
N LYS A 70 9.09 -17.59 -3.17
CA LYS A 70 10.33 -17.29 -3.87
C LYS A 70 10.63 -15.80 -3.94
N TRP A 71 11.84 -15.41 -3.52
CA TRP A 71 12.34 -14.04 -3.59
C TRP A 71 12.26 -13.46 -5.01
N HIS A 72 12.58 -14.26 -6.03
CA HIS A 72 12.61 -13.81 -7.42
C HIS A 72 11.26 -13.24 -7.89
N HIS A 73 10.15 -13.82 -7.44
CA HIS A 73 8.79 -13.41 -7.82
C HIS A 73 8.35 -12.11 -7.13
N VAL A 74 8.84 -11.85 -5.91
CA VAL A 74 8.44 -10.66 -5.13
C VAL A 74 9.42 -9.49 -5.25
N LYS A 75 10.62 -9.73 -5.78
CA LYS A 75 11.71 -8.74 -5.84
C LYS A 75 11.26 -7.41 -6.46
N ILE A 76 10.53 -7.46 -7.57
CA ILE A 76 10.06 -6.25 -8.27
C ILE A 76 9.05 -5.46 -7.43
N ILE A 77 8.18 -6.15 -6.69
CA ILE A 77 7.19 -5.53 -5.81
C ILE A 77 7.89 -4.83 -4.65
N VAL A 78 8.87 -5.49 -4.03
CA VAL A 78 9.66 -4.89 -2.93
C VAL A 78 10.43 -3.66 -3.40
N GLN A 79 11.06 -3.72 -4.57
CA GLN A 79 11.78 -2.57 -5.13
C GLN A 79 10.83 -1.40 -5.41
N MET A 80 9.66 -1.68 -5.98
CA MET A 80 8.63 -0.69 -6.23
C MET A 80 8.10 -0.08 -4.92
N GLU A 81 7.78 -0.88 -3.90
CA GLU A 81 7.30 -0.39 -2.59
C GLU A 81 8.35 0.48 -1.88
N ILE A 82 9.65 0.11 -1.95
CA ILE A 82 10.74 0.93 -1.42
C ILE A 82 10.84 2.26 -2.18
N THR A 83 10.74 2.23 -3.51
CA THR A 83 10.77 3.46 -4.31
C THR A 83 9.58 4.36 -4.00
N TRP A 84 8.38 3.79 -3.88
CA TRP A 84 7.19 4.54 -3.49
C TRP A 84 7.35 5.17 -2.11
N LEU A 85 7.83 4.41 -1.12
CA LEU A 85 8.09 4.93 0.22
C LEU A 85 9.13 6.07 0.23
N ALA A 86 10.12 6.02 -0.66
CA ALA A 86 11.16 7.05 -0.72
C ALA A 86 10.72 8.32 -1.46
N LEU A 87 9.77 8.21 -2.39
CA LEU A 87 9.28 9.32 -3.22
C LEU A 87 8.00 9.96 -2.68
N GLY A 88 7.19 9.18 -1.97
CA GLY A 88 5.89 9.57 -1.42
C GLY A 88 6.01 10.49 -0.20
#